data_AF-A0A1G8QEV8-F1
#
_entry.id   AF-A0A1G8QEV8-F1
#
_cell.length_a   1.000
_cell.length_b   1.000
_cell.length_c   1.000
_cell.angle_alpha   90.00
_cell.angle_beta   90.00
_cell.angle_gamma   90.00
#
_symmetry.space_group_name_H-M   'P 1'
#
loop_
_entity.id
_entity.type
_entity.pdbx_description
1 polymer ?
#
loop_
_entity_poly.entity_id
_entity_poly.type
_entity_poly.pdbx_seq_one_letter_code
_entity_poly.pdbx_strand_id
1 'polypeptide(L)'
;MLTSVHVLWGDRPADRLPELTAFAQWMRDWAERPDDWNENLLVLGDFNLDRIGDPLYEAFVSTGLWAPTELDTVPRTIFDNDKTRHFYDQIAWFSEPDGTSMLQTLTYTGRAGHVDFLPHIYTGLTKNEVSWRISDHYPLWAEFRT
;
A
#
# COMPACT_ATOMS: atom_id res chain seq x y z
N MET A 1 -3.55 10.50 -11.79
CA MET A 1 -4.61 9.52 -11.51
C MET A 1 -4.33 8.81 -10.19
N LEU A 2 -5.39 8.52 -9.42
CA LEU A 2 -5.34 7.74 -8.19
C LEU A 2 -6.16 6.47 -8.37
N THR A 3 -5.55 5.30 -8.13
CA THR A 3 -6.23 4.01 -8.20
C THR A 3 -6.33 3.41 -6.80
N SER A 4 -7.55 3.02 -6.39
CA SER A 4 -7.78 2.30 -5.14
C SER A 4 -7.96 0.80 -5.38
N VAL A 5 -7.33 -0.05 -4.58
CA VAL A 5 -7.42 -1.52 -4.71
C VAL A 5 -7.86 -2.15 -3.39
N HIS A 6 -8.64 -3.21 -3.49
CA HIS A 6 -8.84 -4.17 -2.40
C HIS A 6 -8.74 -5.58 -3.00
N VAL A 7 -7.60 -6.25 -2.80
CA VAL A 7 -7.35 -7.61 -3.30
C VAL A 7 -8.14 -8.62 -2.49
N LEU A 8 -8.80 -9.57 -3.13
CA LEU A 8 -9.60 -10.58 -2.43
C LEU A 8 -8.70 -11.48 -1.56
N TRP A 9 -9.10 -11.71 -0.30
CA TRP A 9 -8.28 -12.47 0.65
C TRP A 9 -7.98 -13.92 0.20
N GLY A 10 -8.96 -14.60 -0.41
CA GLY A 10 -8.87 -15.99 -0.85
C GLY A 10 -8.87 -17.03 0.29
N ASP A 11 -8.75 -18.31 -0.05
CA ASP A 11 -8.64 -19.39 0.94
C ASP A 11 -7.20 -19.58 1.42
N ARG A 12 -6.23 -19.29 0.55
CA ARG A 12 -4.78 -19.38 0.82
C ARG A 12 -4.05 -18.18 0.21
N PRO A 13 -2.86 -17.80 0.74
CA PRO A 13 -2.08 -16.68 0.21
C PRO A 13 -1.84 -16.75 -1.31
N ALA A 14 -1.54 -17.94 -1.84
CA ALA A 14 -1.27 -18.14 -3.27
C ALA A 14 -2.45 -17.78 -4.18
N ASP A 15 -3.68 -17.75 -3.66
CA ASP A 15 -4.87 -17.44 -4.46
C ASP A 15 -4.92 -15.94 -4.82
N ARG A 16 -4.16 -15.08 -4.13
CA ARG A 16 -4.01 -13.63 -4.41
C ARG A 16 -3.03 -13.33 -5.55
N LEU A 17 -2.11 -14.25 -5.85
CA LEU A 17 -1.03 -14.02 -6.83
C LEU A 17 -1.54 -13.65 -8.23
N PRO A 18 -2.57 -14.31 -8.79
CA PRO A 18 -3.07 -13.96 -10.12
C PRO A 18 -3.65 -12.55 -10.17
N GLU A 19 -4.37 -12.12 -9.13
CA GLU A 19 -4.96 -10.77 -9.05
C GLU A 19 -3.87 -9.71 -8.94
N LEU A 20 -2.90 -9.90 -8.03
CA LEU A 20 -1.77 -8.97 -7.85
C LEU A 20 -0.92 -8.85 -9.11
N THR A 21 -0.63 -9.98 -9.77
CA THR A 21 0.17 -9.99 -11.01
C THR A 21 -0.56 -9.27 -12.13
N ALA A 22 -1.85 -9.59 -12.34
CA ALA A 22 -2.65 -8.94 -13.37
C ALA A 22 -2.81 -7.44 -13.10
N PHE A 23 -3.00 -7.06 -11.83
CA PHE A 23 -3.05 -5.66 -11.41
C PHE A 23 -1.74 -4.92 -11.72
N ALA A 24 -0.60 -5.48 -11.29
CA ALA A 24 0.72 -4.87 -11.49
C ALA A 24 1.04 -4.68 -12.99
N GLN A 25 0.68 -5.65 -13.83
CA GLN A 25 0.80 -5.57 -15.29
C GLN A 25 -0.13 -4.50 -15.88
N TRP A 26 -1.42 -4.56 -15.55
CA TRP A 26 -2.41 -3.60 -16.05
C TRP A 26 -2.04 -2.15 -15.68
N MET A 27 -1.60 -1.92 -14.44
CA MET A 27 -1.15 -0.61 -13.99
C MET A 27 0.09 -0.12 -14.72
N ARG A 28 1.05 -1.01 -15.02
CA ARG A 28 2.24 -0.67 -15.79
C ARG A 28 1.89 -0.29 -17.22
N ASP A 29 1.01 -1.07 -17.86
CA ASP A 29 0.48 -0.74 -19.19
C ASP A 29 -0.21 0.62 -19.20
N TRP A 30 -0.87 1.01 -18.11
CA TRP A 30 -1.44 2.36 -17.98
C TRP A 30 -0.37 3.46 -17.83
N ALA A 31 0.69 3.21 -17.06
CA ALA A 31 1.78 4.17 -16.86
C ALA A 31 2.56 4.46 -18.15
N GLU A 32 2.66 3.48 -19.05
CA GLU A 32 3.44 3.57 -20.30
C GLU A 32 2.61 4.02 -21.51
N ARG A 33 1.30 4.26 -21.35
CA ARG A 33 0.44 4.66 -22.47
C ARG A 33 0.89 6.01 -23.07
N PRO A 34 1.13 6.07 -24.38
CA PRO A 34 1.39 7.34 -25.05
C PRO A 34 0.11 8.21 -25.06
N ASP A 35 0.30 9.52 -24.88
CA ASP A 35 -0.72 10.58 -25.04
C ASP A 35 -1.78 10.74 -23.93
N ASP A 36 -1.50 10.29 -22.69
CA ASP A 36 -2.46 10.38 -21.59
C ASP A 36 -2.06 11.40 -20.50
N TRP A 37 -3.07 12.06 -19.92
CA TRP A 37 -2.99 13.04 -18.82
C TRP A 37 -2.48 12.47 -17.48
N ASN A 38 -1.83 11.30 -17.49
CA ASN A 38 -1.43 10.54 -16.31
C ASN A 38 0.00 10.88 -15.87
N GLU A 39 0.28 12.16 -15.65
CA GLU A 39 1.58 12.67 -15.19
C GLU A 39 2.01 12.14 -13.81
N ASN A 40 1.04 11.75 -12.98
CA ASN A 40 1.27 11.21 -11.65
C ASN A 40 0.30 10.06 -11.41
N LEU A 41 0.79 8.83 -11.42
CA LEU A 41 0.01 7.63 -11.18
C LEU A 41 0.36 7.01 -9.83
N LEU A 42 -0.61 7.03 -8.91
CA LEU A 42 -0.48 6.45 -7.58
C LEU A 42 -1.52 5.35 -7.38
N VAL A 43 -1.11 4.30 -6.66
CA VAL A 43 -1.98 3.21 -6.22
C VAL A 43 -2.01 3.19 -4.69
N LEU A 44 -3.17 2.93 -4.12
CA LEU A 44 -3.29 2.69 -2.69
C LEU A 44 -4.45 1.76 -2.34
N GLY A 45 -4.42 1.24 -1.12
CA GLY A 45 -5.50 0.44 -0.56
C GLY A 45 -4.99 -0.86 0.04
N ASP A 46 -5.90 -1.80 0.25
CA ASP A 46 -5.64 -3.07 0.90
C ASP A 46 -5.26 -4.14 -0.14
N PHE A 47 -3.98 -4.43 -0.24
CA PHE A 47 -3.46 -5.46 -1.13
C PHE A 47 -3.41 -6.84 -0.48
N ASN A 48 -3.75 -6.94 0.80
CA ASN A 48 -3.66 -8.17 1.58
C ASN A 48 -2.29 -8.86 1.44
N LEU A 49 -1.20 -8.08 1.41
CA LEU A 49 0.17 -8.60 1.37
C LEU A 49 0.60 -9.13 2.75
N ASP A 50 1.55 -10.06 2.77
CA ASP A 50 2.06 -10.65 4.00
C ASP A 50 3.27 -9.87 4.53
N ARG A 51 4.39 -9.87 3.79
CA ARG A 51 5.66 -9.23 4.19
C ARG A 51 6.57 -8.96 3.00
N ILE A 52 7.52 -8.03 3.17
CA ILE A 52 8.60 -7.82 2.18
C ILE A 52 9.31 -9.14 1.87
N GLY A 53 9.53 -9.40 0.57
CA GLY A 53 10.21 -10.60 0.09
C GLY A 53 9.32 -11.85 0.00
N ASP A 54 8.04 -11.76 0.37
CA ASP A 54 7.09 -12.85 0.10
C ASP A 54 6.59 -12.81 -1.36
N PRO A 55 6.08 -13.93 -1.91
CA PRO A 55 5.64 -13.96 -3.30
C PRO A 55 4.58 -12.91 -3.66
N LEU A 56 3.72 -12.51 -2.71
CA LEU A 56 2.70 -11.49 -2.93
C LEU A 56 3.33 -10.11 -3.09
N TYR A 57 4.26 -9.76 -2.20
CA TYR A 57 5.02 -8.53 -2.29
C TYR A 57 5.85 -8.48 -3.57
N GLU A 58 6.54 -9.57 -3.93
CA GLU A 58 7.32 -9.64 -5.16
C GLU A 58 6.44 -9.48 -6.40
N ALA A 59 5.24 -10.07 -6.42
CA ALA A 59 4.29 -9.86 -7.51
C ALA A 59 3.84 -8.39 -7.60
N PHE A 60 3.57 -7.75 -6.46
CA PHE A 60 3.18 -6.34 -6.39
C PHE A 60 4.26 -5.41 -6.95
N VAL A 61 5.53 -5.59 -6.57
CA VAL A 61 6.63 -4.72 -7.03
C VAL A 61 7.23 -5.12 -8.39
N SER A 62 6.82 -6.27 -8.96
CA SER A 62 7.43 -6.88 -10.14
C SER A 62 7.51 -6.00 -11.39
N THR A 63 6.62 -5.02 -11.52
CA THR A 63 6.54 -4.10 -12.66
C THR A 63 7.07 -2.70 -12.35
N GLY A 64 7.74 -2.52 -11.21
CA GLY A 64 8.35 -1.25 -10.79
C GLY A 64 7.46 -0.41 -9.87
N LEU A 65 6.37 -0.95 -9.33
CA LEU A 65 5.68 -0.32 -8.21
C LEU A 65 6.62 -0.25 -7.01
N TRP A 66 6.68 0.93 -6.40
CA TRP A 66 7.52 1.22 -5.26
C TRP A 66 6.67 1.81 -4.14
N ALA A 67 6.75 1.19 -2.95
CA ALA A 67 6.16 1.72 -1.73
C ALA A 67 7.21 2.50 -0.93
N PRO A 68 6.85 3.60 -0.25
CA PRO A 68 7.76 4.33 0.62
C PRO A 68 8.36 3.47 1.73
N THR A 69 9.69 3.52 1.87
CA THR A 69 10.41 2.71 2.88
C THR A 69 10.05 3.08 4.31
N GLU A 70 9.56 4.30 4.55
CA GLU A 70 9.03 4.71 5.85
C GLU A 70 7.84 3.84 6.27
N LEU A 71 7.06 3.33 5.31
CA LEU A 71 5.94 2.44 5.59
C LEU A 71 6.41 1.07 6.08
N ASP A 72 7.58 0.57 5.68
CA ASP A 72 8.07 -0.77 6.05
C ASP A 72 8.07 -1.04 7.57
N THR A 73 8.21 0.03 8.35
CA THR A 73 8.34 -0.05 9.81
C THR A 73 7.06 0.20 10.58
N VAL A 74 5.98 0.69 9.95
CA VAL A 74 4.74 1.04 10.64
C VAL A 74 3.74 -0.11 10.69
N PRO A 75 2.90 -0.23 11.73
CA PRO A 75 1.81 -1.22 11.74
C PRO A 75 0.73 -0.85 10.73
N ARG A 76 0.13 -1.86 10.09
CA ARG A 76 -1.02 -1.70 9.17
C ARG A 76 -2.32 -2.09 9.84
N THR A 77 -2.26 -2.90 10.90
CA THR A 77 -3.42 -3.28 11.68
C THR A 77 -3.23 -2.98 13.17
N ILE A 78 -4.35 -2.71 13.86
CA ILE A 78 -4.37 -2.51 15.31
C ILE A 78 -3.91 -3.77 16.09
N PHE A 79 -3.87 -4.93 15.43
CA PHE A 79 -3.48 -6.21 16.00
C PHE A 79 -2.01 -6.59 15.77
N ASP A 80 -1.26 -5.76 15.03
CA ASP A 80 0.18 -5.96 14.84
C ASP A 80 0.94 -5.93 16.17
N ASN A 81 2.03 -6.68 16.22
CA ASN A 81 2.96 -6.72 17.35
C ASN A 81 4.38 -7.09 16.87
N ASP A 82 5.34 -7.16 17.80
CA ASP A 82 6.74 -7.42 17.47
C ASP A 82 7.01 -8.78 16.77
N LYS A 83 6.05 -9.71 16.81
CA LYS A 83 6.17 -11.06 16.23
C LYS A 83 5.36 -11.24 14.95
N THR A 84 4.32 -10.43 14.74
CA THR A 84 3.44 -10.49 13.59
C THR A 84 3.27 -9.09 13.03
N ARG A 85 3.88 -8.86 11.87
CA ARG A 85 3.72 -7.63 11.09
C ARG A 85 3.04 -7.99 9.79
N HIS A 86 1.98 -7.28 9.47
CA HIS A 86 1.24 -7.47 8.23
C HIS A 86 1.46 -6.27 7.31
N PHE A 87 1.53 -6.53 6.01
CA PHE A 87 1.80 -5.53 4.98
C PHE A 87 0.57 -5.29 4.10
N TYR A 88 -0.63 -5.51 4.65
CA TYR A 88 -1.92 -5.47 3.95
C TYR A 88 -2.06 -4.21 3.08
N ASP A 89 -2.06 -3.04 3.71
CA ASP A 89 -2.21 -1.77 3.03
C ASP A 89 -0.90 -1.27 2.43
N GLN A 90 -1.01 -0.69 1.23
CA GLN A 90 0.11 -0.03 0.53
C GLN A 90 -0.30 1.32 -0.01
N ILE A 91 0.70 2.20 -0.16
CA ILE A 91 0.68 3.36 -1.06
C ILE A 91 1.91 3.19 -1.94
N ALA A 92 1.74 3.23 -3.26
CA ALA A 92 2.86 3.05 -4.18
C ALA A 92 2.67 3.85 -5.47
N TRP A 93 3.77 4.02 -6.19
CA TRP A 93 3.81 4.57 -7.55
C TRP A 93 4.96 3.94 -8.31
N PHE A 94 5.02 4.15 -9.63
CA PHE A 94 6.08 3.57 -10.43
C PHE A 94 7.40 4.33 -10.28
N SER A 95 8.47 3.55 -10.21
CA SER A 95 9.85 4.02 -10.27
C SER A 95 10.61 3.26 -11.37
N GLU A 96 11.57 3.93 -11.98
CA GLU A 96 12.51 3.32 -12.91
C GLU A 96 13.48 2.37 -12.18
N PRO A 97 14.17 1.46 -12.89
CA PRO A 97 15.12 0.54 -12.28
C PRO A 97 16.27 1.21 -11.51
N ASP A 98 16.58 2.47 -11.82
CA ASP A 98 17.58 3.28 -11.11
C ASP A 98 17.03 4.00 -9.86
N GLY A 99 15.75 3.79 -9.53
CA GLY A 99 15.06 4.41 -8.41
C GLY A 99 14.45 5.78 -8.71
N THR A 100 14.54 6.27 -9.94
CA THR A 100 13.93 7.54 -10.33
C THR A 100 12.40 7.39 -10.31
N SER A 101 11.72 8.26 -9.55
CA SER A 101 10.26 8.28 -9.53
C SER A 101 9.70 8.68 -10.89
N MET A 102 8.64 7.98 -11.34
CA MET A 102 7.90 8.33 -12.55
C MET A 102 6.82 9.40 -12.33
N LEU A 103 6.71 9.97 -11.12
CA LEU A 103 5.82 11.10 -10.85
C LEU A 103 6.44 12.38 -11.41
N GLN A 104 5.72 13.11 -12.25
CA GLN A 104 6.27 14.28 -12.96
C GLN A 104 6.09 15.61 -12.21
N THR A 105 4.96 15.80 -11.52
CA THR A 105 4.63 17.07 -10.83
C THR A 105 4.53 16.92 -9.32
N LEU A 106 4.71 15.72 -8.81
CA LEU A 106 4.73 15.42 -7.38
C LEU A 106 6.13 14.94 -6.99
N THR A 107 6.76 15.64 -6.06
CA THR A 107 7.98 15.17 -5.42
C THR A 107 7.64 14.57 -4.07
N TYR A 108 7.92 13.28 -3.87
CA TYR A 108 7.82 12.63 -2.57
C TYR A 108 8.79 13.30 -1.58
N THR A 109 8.31 13.64 -0.38
CA THR A 109 9.12 14.40 0.58
C THR A 109 10.00 13.54 1.48
N GLY A 110 9.95 12.20 1.35
CA GLY A 110 10.55 11.29 2.33
C GLY A 110 9.77 11.26 3.65
N ARG A 111 8.44 11.49 3.59
CA ARG A 111 7.56 11.43 4.76
C ARG A 111 6.34 10.59 4.43
N ALA A 112 6.22 9.48 5.12
CA ALA A 112 5.04 8.62 5.10
C ALA A 112 4.87 7.97 6.47
N GLY A 113 3.69 7.40 6.71
CA GLY A 113 3.40 6.72 7.96
C GLY A 113 1.97 6.19 8.03
N HIS A 114 1.52 6.00 9.26
CA HIS A 114 0.17 5.57 9.58
C HIS A 114 -0.48 6.54 10.57
N VAL A 115 -1.79 6.46 10.70
CA VAL A 115 -2.56 7.19 11.71
C VAL A 115 -2.95 6.22 12.82
N ASP A 116 -2.22 6.24 13.94
CA ASP A 116 -2.62 5.51 15.14
C ASP A 116 -3.78 6.23 15.85
N PHE A 117 -5.00 5.76 15.60
CA PHE A 117 -6.19 6.34 16.20
C PHE A 117 -6.49 5.81 17.61
N LEU A 118 -5.91 4.67 18.04
CA LEU A 118 -6.30 4.00 19.29
C LEU A 118 -6.16 4.88 20.54
N PRO A 119 -5.12 5.74 20.68
CA PRO A 119 -4.99 6.60 21.85
C PRO A 119 -6.00 7.76 21.90
N HIS A 120 -6.72 8.01 20.79
CA HIS A 120 -7.49 9.25 20.60
C HIS A 120 -9.00 9.02 20.56
N ILE A 121 -9.45 7.82 20.21
CA ILE A 121 -10.88 7.49 20.07
C ILE A 121 -11.23 6.30 20.94
N TYR A 122 -12.43 6.31 21.53
CA TYR A 122 -12.96 5.19 22.32
C TYR A 122 -11.98 4.62 23.37
N THR A 123 -11.22 5.48 24.05
CA THR A 123 -10.09 5.12 24.93
C THR A 123 -10.41 4.21 26.14
N GLY A 124 -11.69 3.95 26.39
CA GLY A 124 -12.16 2.99 27.40
C GLY A 124 -12.55 1.61 26.86
N LEU A 125 -12.44 1.39 25.54
CA LEU A 125 -12.79 0.12 24.89
C LEU A 125 -11.55 -0.71 24.57
N THR A 126 -11.73 -2.01 24.44
CA THR A 126 -10.71 -2.94 23.94
C THR A 126 -10.49 -2.75 22.42
N LYS A 127 -9.33 -3.18 21.90
CA LYS A 127 -9.02 -3.15 20.46
C LYS A 127 -10.12 -3.80 19.61
N ASN A 128 -10.64 -4.95 20.03
CA ASN A 128 -11.73 -5.65 19.34
C ASN A 128 -13.03 -4.82 19.29
N GLU A 129 -13.38 -4.14 20.38
CA GLU A 129 -14.58 -3.32 20.40
C GLU A 129 -14.44 -2.07 19.52
N VAL A 130 -13.22 -1.52 19.42
CA VAL A 130 -12.90 -0.42 18.51
C VAL A 130 -12.92 -0.88 17.05
N SER A 131 -12.38 -2.07 16.73
CA SER A 131 -12.35 -2.55 15.35
C SER A 131 -13.73 -2.73 14.73
N TRP A 132 -14.71 -3.20 15.50
CA TRP A 132 -16.09 -3.31 15.04
C TRP A 132 -16.78 -1.97 14.73
N ARG A 133 -16.24 -0.86 15.25
CA ARG A 133 -16.83 0.48 15.15
C ARG A 133 -16.12 1.38 14.16
N ILE A 134 -14.81 1.19 14.01
CA ILE A 134 -13.95 2.07 13.22
C ILE A 134 -13.26 1.24 12.15
N SER A 135 -12.21 0.51 12.53
CA SER A 135 -11.45 -0.36 11.64
C SER A 135 -10.45 -1.18 12.47
N ASP A 136 -10.09 -2.35 11.97
CA ASP A 136 -8.90 -3.09 12.36
C ASP A 136 -7.64 -2.68 11.59
N HIS A 137 -7.75 -1.85 10.55
CA HIS A 137 -6.64 -1.31 9.77
C HIS A 137 -6.34 0.14 10.14
N TYR A 138 -5.05 0.50 10.13
CA TYR A 138 -4.61 1.89 10.26
C TYR A 138 -4.58 2.56 8.89
N PRO A 139 -5.15 3.77 8.74
CA PRO A 139 -4.96 4.57 7.54
C PRO A 139 -3.47 4.87 7.32
N LEU A 140 -2.99 4.66 6.09
CA LEU A 140 -1.65 5.05 5.67
C LEU A 140 -1.67 6.45 5.05
N TRP A 141 -0.53 7.15 5.12
CA TRP A 141 -0.34 8.43 4.46
C TRP A 141 1.08 8.54 3.87
N ALA A 142 1.20 9.31 2.78
CA ALA A 142 2.46 9.72 2.19
C ALA A 142 2.35 11.19 1.77
N GLU A 143 3.42 11.96 1.94
CA GLU A 143 3.44 13.40 1.68
C GLU A 143 4.21 13.75 0.41
N PHE A 144 3.65 14.66 -0.37
CA PHE A 144 4.22 15.16 -1.62
C PHE A 144 4.22 16.68 -1.64
N ARG A 145 5.16 17.26 -2.39
CA ARG A 145 5.17 18.69 -2.77
C ARG A 145 5.00 18.84 -4.27
N THR A 146 4.43 19.97 -4.68
CA THR A 146 4.26 20.41 -6.08
C THR A 146 5.19 21.56 -6.38
#